data_AF-A0A210Q4Y4-F1
#
_entry.id   AF-A0A210Q4Y4-F1
#
_cell.length_a   1.000
_cell.length_b   1.000
_cell.length_c   1.000
_cell.angle_alpha   90.00
_cell.angle_beta   90.00
_cell.angle_gamma   90.00
#
_symmetry.space_group_name_H-M   'P 1'
#
loop_
_entity.id
_entity.type
_entity.pdbx_description
1 polymer ?
#
loop_
_entity_poly.entity_id
_entity_poly.type
_entity_poly.pdbx_seq_one_letter_code
_entity_poly.pdbx_strand_id
1 'polypeptide(L)'
;MTQDGKELVYANLPDYEDPPEWIHPQGRNYSDEYNNDLQQFLPRNLILQRNQVSEQLGFNIRGGKEHHCGIYVSKVTLDSEADKLGLREADQILSVNRVNFEDIDHAEAVNILKRNISINMQVRFFPYGYDRTYDKSRYLLANHQQSPNNHH
;
A
#
# COMPACT_ATOMS: atom_id res chain seq x y z
N MET A 1 -33.06 -11.73 -4.11
CA MET A 1 -31.74 -12.12 -4.63
C MET A 1 -31.24 -10.94 -5.44
N THR A 2 -30.43 -10.06 -4.84
CA THR A 2 -29.91 -8.88 -5.54
C THR A 2 -28.53 -8.55 -5.01
N GLN A 3 -27.56 -8.91 -5.85
CA GLN A 3 -26.26 -8.30 -6.12
C GLN A 3 -25.53 -7.62 -4.95
N ASP A 4 -24.52 -8.33 -4.46
CA ASP A 4 -23.35 -7.77 -3.78
C ASP A 4 -22.76 -6.64 -4.65
N GLY A 5 -23.00 -5.40 -4.22
CA GLY A 5 -22.38 -4.21 -4.77
C GLY A 5 -20.89 -4.21 -4.46
N LYS A 6 -20.09 -4.78 -5.37
CA LYS A 6 -18.65 -4.54 -5.39
C LYS A 6 -18.44 -3.07 -5.69
N GLU A 7 -18.29 -2.26 -4.65
CA GLU A 7 -17.81 -0.89 -4.75
C GLU A 7 -16.53 -0.92 -5.58
N LEU A 8 -16.60 -0.41 -6.80
CA LEU A 8 -15.46 -0.40 -7.71
C LEU A 8 -14.42 0.50 -7.06
N VAL A 9 -13.33 -0.11 -6.61
CA VAL A 9 -12.16 0.56 -6.05
C VAL A 9 -11.52 1.36 -7.20
N TYR A 10 -12.03 2.56 -7.48
CA TYR A 10 -11.40 3.47 -8.43
C TYR A 10 -10.07 3.90 -7.79
N ALA A 11 -8.96 3.37 -8.31
CA ALA A 11 -7.66 3.96 -8.03
C ALA A 11 -7.66 5.36 -8.65
N ASN A 12 -7.38 6.39 -7.85
CA ASN A 12 -7.07 7.70 -8.40
C ASN A 12 -5.71 7.58 -9.08
N LEU A 13 -5.74 7.26 -10.36
CA LEU A 13 -4.57 7.36 -11.22
C LEU A 13 -4.16 8.83 -11.27
N PRO A 14 -2.86 9.13 -11.34
CA PRO A 14 -2.42 10.49 -11.53
C PRO A 14 -2.94 10.96 -12.88
N ASP A 15 -3.20 12.26 -13.01
CA ASP A 15 -3.46 12.83 -14.31
C ASP A 15 -2.25 12.52 -15.21
N TYR A 16 -2.51 12.17 -16.47
CA TYR A 16 -1.42 11.96 -17.42
C TYR A 16 -0.67 13.29 -17.58
N GLU A 17 0.54 13.37 -17.05
CA GLU A 17 1.41 14.52 -17.23
C GLU A 17 2.19 14.35 -18.52
N ASP A 18 2.04 15.31 -19.44
CA ASP A 18 2.91 15.38 -20.60
C ASP A 18 4.37 15.52 -20.12
N PRO A 19 5.32 14.74 -20.67
CA PRO A 19 6.71 14.80 -20.25
C PRO A 19 7.26 16.23 -20.41
N PRO A 20 7.94 16.80 -19.39
CA PRO A 20 8.43 18.15 -19.39
C PRO A 20 9.27 18.43 -20.63
N GLU A 21 9.10 19.61 -21.21
CA GLU A 21 9.82 19.99 -22.42
C GLU A 21 11.34 19.92 -22.27
N TRP A 22 11.87 20.07 -21.05
CA TRP A 22 13.29 19.99 -20.75
C TRP A 22 13.86 18.57 -20.72
N ILE A 23 13.02 17.52 -20.77
CA ILE A 23 13.45 16.13 -20.90
C ILE A 23 13.36 15.70 -22.36
N HIS A 24 14.51 15.72 -23.03
CA HIS A 24 14.63 15.28 -24.42
C HIS A 24 14.10 13.84 -24.57
N PRO A 25 13.37 13.48 -25.66
CA PRO A 25 12.79 12.15 -25.82
C PRO A 25 13.77 10.98 -25.63
N GLN A 26 15.05 11.16 -25.98
CA GLN A 26 16.09 10.14 -25.78
C GLN A 26 16.52 9.98 -24.31
N GLY A 27 16.36 11.04 -23.49
CA GLY A 27 16.67 11.04 -22.07
C GLY A 27 15.55 10.49 -21.18
N ARG A 28 14.33 10.35 -21.70
CA ARG A 28 13.16 9.85 -20.94
C ARG A 28 13.38 8.45 -20.38
N ASN A 29 14.06 7.59 -21.12
CA ASN A 29 14.34 6.21 -20.72
C ASN A 29 15.23 6.11 -19.46
N TYR A 30 15.94 7.19 -19.13
CA TYR A 30 16.85 7.28 -17.98
C TYR A 30 16.28 8.15 -16.86
N SER A 31 15.08 8.71 -17.06
CA SER A 31 14.38 9.48 -16.03
C SER A 31 13.52 8.53 -15.20
N ASP A 32 13.67 8.56 -13.88
CA ASP A 32 12.83 7.78 -12.97
C ASP A 32 11.34 8.17 -13.06
N GLU A 33 11.06 9.40 -13.48
CA GLU A 33 9.71 9.97 -13.57
C GLU A 33 9.04 9.73 -14.93
N TYR A 34 9.81 9.61 -16.02
CA TYR A 34 9.29 9.57 -17.41
C TYR A 34 9.75 8.35 -18.21
N ASN A 35 10.38 7.37 -17.56
CA ASN A 35 10.57 6.08 -18.19
C ASN A 35 9.21 5.34 -18.26
N ASN A 36 9.00 4.57 -19.32
CA ASN A 36 7.81 3.72 -19.46
C ASN A 36 8.02 2.35 -18.78
N ASP A 37 8.91 2.26 -17.77
CA ASP A 37 9.20 0.99 -17.11
C ASP A 37 8.11 0.64 -16.11
N LEU A 38 7.15 -0.15 -16.57
CA LEU A 38 6.07 -0.65 -15.73
C LEU A 38 6.52 -1.76 -14.77
N GLN A 39 7.74 -2.31 -14.91
CA GLN A 39 8.23 -3.38 -14.04
C GLN A 39 8.23 -2.98 -12.57
N GLN A 40 8.43 -1.69 -12.29
CA GLN A 40 8.43 -1.18 -10.92
C GLN A 40 7.08 -1.32 -10.20
N PHE A 41 5.98 -1.40 -10.96
CA PHE A 41 4.61 -1.55 -10.44
C PHE A 41 4.14 -3.02 -10.43
N LEU A 42 4.90 -3.92 -11.04
CA LEU A 42 4.54 -5.34 -11.05
C LEU A 42 4.72 -5.95 -9.66
N PRO A 43 3.90 -6.96 -9.31
CA PRO A 43 4.11 -7.72 -8.09
C PRO A 43 5.49 -8.37 -8.06
N ARG A 44 6.15 -8.29 -6.91
CA ARG A 44 7.47 -8.87 -6.65
C ARG A 44 7.45 -9.67 -5.35
N ASN A 45 8.24 -10.74 -5.31
CA ASN A 45 8.34 -11.63 -4.16
C ASN A 45 9.57 -11.28 -3.34
N LEU A 46 9.39 -11.08 -2.05
CA LEU A 46 10.44 -10.82 -1.08
C LEU A 46 10.46 -11.93 -0.03
N ILE A 47 11.65 -12.28 0.44
CA ILE A 47 11.83 -13.25 1.53
C ILE A 47 12.58 -12.53 2.64
N LEU A 48 11.85 -12.06 3.64
CA LEU A 48 12.43 -11.45 4.83
C LEU A 48 12.77 -12.55 5.84
N GLN A 49 14.04 -12.57 6.26
CA GLN A 49 14.55 -13.48 7.29
C GLN A 49 14.97 -12.65 8.51
N ARG A 50 14.62 -13.13 9.69
CA ARG A 50 15.12 -12.62 10.97
C ARG A 50 15.54 -13.77 11.87
N ASN A 51 16.41 -13.51 12.83
CA ASN A 51 16.95 -14.55 13.71
C ASN A 51 15.94 -14.96 14.79
N GLN A 52 15.14 -14.01 15.28
CA GLN A 52 14.18 -14.24 16.36
C GLN A 52 12.86 -13.52 16.13
N VAL A 53 11.78 -14.07 16.67
CA VAL A 53 10.42 -13.49 16.59
C VAL A 53 10.32 -12.13 17.31
N SER A 54 11.22 -11.88 18.27
CA SER A 54 11.34 -10.61 19.00
C SER A 54 12.03 -9.49 18.21
N GLU A 55 12.79 -9.82 17.16
CA GLU A 55 13.47 -8.82 16.34
C GLU A 55 12.46 -8.01 15.52
N GLN A 56 12.77 -6.71 15.36
CA GLN A 56 11.96 -5.81 14.55
C GLN A 56 12.02 -6.24 13.07
N LEU A 57 10.92 -6.03 12.36
CA LEU A 57 10.82 -6.37 10.94
C LEU A 57 11.60 -5.40 10.03
N GLY A 58 11.95 -4.22 10.54
CA GLY A 58 12.61 -3.18 9.74
C GLY A 58 11.64 -2.35 8.89
N PHE A 59 10.33 -2.50 9.06
CA PHE A 59 9.32 -1.68 8.41
C PHE A 59 8.06 -1.54 9.25
N ASN A 60 7.28 -0.50 8.96
CA ASN A 60 5.97 -0.25 9.54
C ASN A 60 4.89 -0.46 8.47
N ILE A 61 3.69 -0.82 8.91
CA ILE A 61 2.52 -0.96 8.04
C ILE A 61 1.39 -0.03 8.47
N ARG A 62 0.48 0.26 7.55
CA ARG A 62 -0.79 0.94 7.81
C ARG A 62 -1.88 0.49 6.83
N GLY A 63 -3.07 1.02 7.01
CA GLY A 63 -4.26 0.57 6.28
C GLY A 63 -4.84 -0.69 6.90
N GLY A 64 -5.68 -1.39 6.14
CA GLY A 64 -6.45 -2.53 6.62
C GLY A 64 -7.89 -2.44 6.15
N LYS A 65 -8.53 -3.59 6.06
CA LYS A 65 -9.92 -3.74 5.59
C LYS A 65 -10.89 -2.82 6.34
N GLU A 66 -10.71 -2.65 7.64
CA GLU A 66 -11.51 -1.75 8.50
C GLU A 66 -11.41 -0.27 8.10
N HIS A 67 -10.41 0.08 7.30
CA HIS A 67 -10.19 1.40 6.72
C HIS A 67 -10.50 1.44 5.23
N HIS A 68 -11.15 0.40 4.68
CA HIS A 68 -11.50 0.28 3.27
C HIS A 68 -10.29 0.46 2.34
N CYS A 69 -9.11 0.00 2.78
CA CYS A 69 -7.87 0.04 2.01
C CYS A 69 -7.01 -1.19 2.29
N GLY A 70 -6.09 -1.52 1.38
CA GLY A 70 -5.14 -2.63 1.60
C GLY A 70 -4.12 -2.33 2.69
N ILE A 71 -3.25 -3.30 2.97
CA ILE A 71 -2.09 -3.11 3.85
C ILE A 71 -0.93 -2.51 3.06
N TYR A 72 -0.40 -1.37 3.52
CA TYR A 72 0.71 -0.66 2.89
C TYR A 72 1.90 -0.49 3.83
N VAL A 73 3.09 -0.50 3.26
CA VAL A 73 4.35 -0.15 3.93
C VAL A 73 4.46 1.35 4.09
N SER A 74 4.61 1.78 5.33
CA SER A 74 4.46 3.18 5.73
C SER A 74 5.76 3.92 6.04
N LYS A 75 6.91 3.24 5.92
CA LYS A 75 7.94 3.16 6.97
C LYS A 75 8.93 2.05 6.63
N VAL A 76 10.10 2.33 6.05
CA VAL A 76 11.21 1.35 6.02
C VAL A 76 12.39 1.90 6.81
N THR A 77 12.96 1.06 7.67
CA THR A 77 14.14 1.40 8.46
C THR A 77 15.38 1.20 7.60
N LEU A 78 16.18 2.26 7.45
CA LEU A 78 17.45 2.23 6.73
C LEU A 78 18.36 1.11 7.25
N ASP A 79 19.07 0.44 6.34
CA ASP A 79 20.00 -0.66 6.61
C ASP A 79 19.37 -1.93 7.21
N SER A 80 18.04 -1.99 7.32
CA SER A 80 17.33 -3.20 7.75
C SER A 80 17.31 -4.26 6.66
N GLU A 81 16.97 -5.51 7.03
CA GLU A 81 16.77 -6.57 6.03
C GLU A 81 15.65 -6.23 5.04
N ALA A 82 14.63 -5.49 5.47
CA ALA A 82 13.58 -5.01 4.58
C ALA A 82 14.10 -4.03 3.53
N ASP A 83 14.97 -3.10 3.93
CA ASP A 83 15.61 -2.11 3.07
C ASP A 83 16.53 -2.78 2.04
N LYS A 84 17.35 -3.75 2.47
CA LYS A 84 18.25 -4.52 1.59
C LYS A 84 17.50 -5.37 0.55
N LEU A 85 16.29 -5.83 0.89
CA LEU A 85 15.39 -6.53 -0.04
C LEU A 85 14.68 -5.55 -1.00
N GLY A 86 14.93 -4.25 -0.85
CA GLY A 86 14.36 -3.18 -1.64
C GLY A 86 12.91 -2.90 -1.31
N LEU A 87 12.39 -3.32 -0.14
CA LEU A 87 11.06 -2.91 0.33
C LEU A 87 11.04 -1.40 0.46
N ARG A 88 9.99 -0.74 0.00
CA ARG A 88 9.90 0.72 0.01
C ARG A 88 8.55 1.21 0.50
N GLU A 89 8.49 2.48 0.88
CA GLU A 89 7.23 3.14 1.20
C GLU A 89 6.27 3.05 0.00
N ALA A 90 4.98 2.98 0.30
CA ALA A 90 3.90 2.78 -0.67
C ALA A 90 3.87 1.43 -1.40
N ASP A 91 4.71 0.47 -1.00
CA ASP A 91 4.45 -0.93 -1.35
C ASP A 91 3.16 -1.42 -0.67
N GLN A 92 2.24 -1.95 -1.46
CA GLN A 92 1.09 -2.71 -0.97
C GLN A 92 1.51 -4.16 -0.76
N ILE A 93 1.18 -4.72 0.40
CA ILE A 93 1.37 -6.14 0.71
C ILE A 93 0.15 -6.91 0.19
N LEU A 94 0.36 -7.84 -0.74
CA LEU A 94 -0.70 -8.64 -1.36
C LEU A 94 -0.85 -9.99 -0.67
N SER A 95 0.25 -10.61 -0.24
CA SER A 95 0.21 -11.84 0.54
C SER A 95 1.43 -12.00 1.43
N VAL A 96 1.28 -12.76 2.51
CA VAL A 96 2.36 -13.17 3.42
C VAL A 96 2.19 -14.64 3.78
N ASN A 97 3.22 -15.45 3.53
CA ASN A 97 3.23 -16.88 3.84
C ASN A 97 1.97 -17.60 3.33
N ARG A 98 1.52 -17.25 2.11
CA ARG A 98 0.31 -17.74 1.44
C ARG A 98 -1.02 -17.26 2.05
N VAL A 99 -1.00 -16.39 3.04
CA VAL A 99 -2.20 -15.69 3.53
C VAL A 99 -2.43 -14.44 2.70
N ASN A 100 -3.66 -14.23 2.27
CA ASN A 100 -4.06 -13.04 1.51
C ASN A 100 -4.07 -11.78 2.41
N PHE A 101 -3.45 -10.71 1.96
CA PHE A 101 -3.38 -9.41 2.65
C PHE A 101 -4.21 -8.31 1.96
N GLU A 102 -4.90 -8.64 0.86
CA GLU A 102 -5.75 -7.68 0.14
C GLU A 102 -7.04 -7.35 0.89
N ASP A 103 -7.57 -8.28 1.70
CA ASP A 103 -8.82 -8.14 2.45
C ASP A 103 -8.66 -8.61 3.90
N ILE A 104 -7.67 -8.03 4.60
CA ILE A 104 -7.31 -8.38 5.98
C ILE A 104 -7.40 -7.16 6.91
N ASP A 105 -7.80 -7.40 8.16
CA ASP A 105 -7.78 -6.37 9.20
C ASP A 105 -6.34 -6.02 9.59
N HIS A 106 -6.10 -4.75 9.94
CA HIS A 106 -4.76 -4.28 10.35
C HIS A 106 -4.17 -5.12 11.48
N ALA A 107 -4.97 -5.40 12.51
CA ALA A 107 -4.53 -6.14 13.68
C ALA A 107 -4.12 -7.58 13.34
N GLU A 108 -4.83 -8.23 12.42
CA GLU A 108 -4.51 -9.58 11.97
C GLU A 108 -3.24 -9.60 11.12
N ALA A 109 -3.07 -8.63 10.21
CA ALA A 109 -1.85 -8.44 9.43
C ALA A 109 -0.62 -8.30 10.34
N VAL A 110 -0.70 -7.46 11.38
CA VAL A 110 0.36 -7.28 12.37
C VAL A 110 0.68 -8.60 13.09
N ASN A 111 -0.34 -9.36 13.48
CA ASN A 111 -0.16 -10.64 14.16
C ASN A 111 0.57 -11.66 13.27
N ILE A 112 0.20 -11.77 12.00
CA ILE A 112 0.83 -12.70 11.05
C ILE A 112 2.29 -12.32 10.81
N LEU A 113 2.57 -11.04 10.55
CA LEU A 113 3.92 -10.55 10.32
C LEU A 113 4.83 -10.77 11.54
N LYS A 114 4.33 -10.48 12.75
CA LYS A 114 5.11 -10.61 13.98
C LYS A 114 5.35 -12.03 14.43
N ARG A 115 4.62 -13.04 13.97
CA ARG A 115 4.75 -14.43 14.45
C ARG A 115 5.77 -15.28 13.69
N ASN A 116 6.26 -14.81 12.54
CA ASN A 116 7.10 -15.61 11.64
C ASN A 116 8.53 -15.09 11.57
N ILE A 117 9.53 -15.98 11.61
CA ILE A 117 10.94 -15.61 11.37
C ILE A 117 11.31 -15.56 9.89
N SER A 118 10.62 -16.37 9.08
CA SER A 118 10.73 -16.43 7.63
C SER A 118 9.41 -15.93 7.05
N ILE A 119 9.47 -14.83 6.32
CA ILE A 119 8.30 -14.13 5.81
C ILE A 119 8.44 -14.04 4.29
N ASN A 120 7.72 -14.91 3.58
CA ASN A 120 7.59 -14.84 2.13
C ASN A 120 6.43 -13.90 1.81
N MET A 121 6.73 -12.75 1.21
CA MET A 121 5.75 -11.70 0.91
C MET A 121 5.68 -11.46 -0.58
N GLN A 122 4.47 -11.27 -1.09
CA GLN A 122 4.26 -10.67 -2.40
C GLN A 122 3.82 -9.22 -2.20
N VAL A 123 4.55 -8.28 -2.78
CA VAL A 123 4.28 -6.85 -2.68
C VAL A 123 4.21 -6.23 -4.07
N ARG A 124 3.57 -5.07 -4.20
CA ARG A 124 3.69 -4.21 -5.40
C ARG A 124 3.84 -2.77 -4.98
N PHE A 125 4.62 -2.00 -5.71
CA PHE A 125 4.65 -0.56 -5.49
C PHE A 125 3.34 0.05 -6.00
N PHE A 126 2.58 0.69 -5.12
CA PHE A 126 1.27 1.24 -5.48
C PHE A 126 0.99 2.56 -4.74
N PRO A 127 1.73 3.64 -5.07
CA PRO A 127 1.56 4.96 -4.46
C PRO A 127 0.13 5.51 -4.56
N TYR A 128 -0.57 5.22 -5.65
CA TYR A 128 -1.93 5.71 -5.86
C TYR A 128 -2.97 5.17 -4.86
N GLY A 129 -2.75 3.96 -4.35
CA GLY A 129 -3.60 3.39 -3.31
C GLY A 129 -3.18 3.82 -1.90
N TYR A 130 -1.93 4.26 -1.74
CA TYR A 130 -1.33 4.63 -0.46
C TYR A 130 -1.91 5.91 0.12
N ASP A 131 -2.30 6.89 -0.70
CA ASP A 131 -2.85 8.15 -0.21
C ASP A 131 -4.20 7.96 0.50
N ARG A 132 -5.01 6.99 0.03
CA ARG A 132 -6.29 6.62 0.67
C ARG A 132 -6.12 6.13 2.11
N THR A 133 -4.92 5.68 2.43
CA THR A 133 -4.53 5.18 3.74
C THR A 133 -4.45 6.29 4.80
N TYR A 134 -4.42 7.56 4.37
CA TYR A 134 -4.48 8.75 5.24
C TYR A 134 -5.88 9.35 5.37
N ASP A 135 -6.89 8.77 4.69
CA ASP A 135 -8.22 9.38 4.54
C ASP A 135 -9.12 9.22 5.78
N LYS A 136 -8.59 9.54 6.97
CA LYS A 136 -9.39 9.72 8.20
C LYS A 136 -10.28 10.96 8.12
N SER A 137 -9.89 11.96 7.32
CA SER A 137 -10.60 13.23 7.20
C SER A 137 -11.89 13.12 6.39
N ARG A 138 -11.95 12.36 5.29
CA ARG A 138 -13.21 12.20 4.53
C ARG A 138 -14.29 11.43 5.28
N TYR A 139 -13.95 10.41 6.05
CA TYR A 139 -14.93 9.69 6.88
C TYR A 139 -15.55 10.57 7.97
N LEU A 140 -14.74 11.41 8.62
CA LEU A 140 -15.23 12.34 9.66
C LEU A 140 -16.02 13.52 9.06
N LEU A 141 -15.72 13.94 7.83
CA LEU A 141 -16.46 14.96 7.08
C LEU A 141 -17.79 14.42 6.53
N ALA A 142 -17.86 13.17 6.08
CA ALA A 142 -19.06 12.55 5.54
C ALA A 142 -20.14 12.31 6.62
N ASN A 143 -19.74 11.99 7.86
CA ASN A 143 -20.67 11.72 8.95
C ASN A 143 -21.18 12.98 9.69
N HIS A 144 -20.69 14.18 9.35
CA HIS A 144 -21.20 15.45 9.91
C HIS A 144 -22.32 16.10 9.08
N GLN A 145 -22.76 15.50 7.96
CA GLN A 145 -23.86 16.02 7.14
C GLN A 145 -25.20 15.26 7.26
N GLN A 146 -25.31 14.27 8.15
CA GLN A 146 -26.59 13.61 8.46
C GLN A 146 -26.90 13.70 9.96
N SER A 147 -27.28 14.89 10.42
CA SER A 147 -28.20 15.00 11.55
C SER A 147 -29.49 15.65 11.03
N PRO A 148 -30.65 15.00 11.17
CA PRO A 148 -31.91 15.62 10.79
C PRO A 148 -32.17 16.76 11.77
N ASN A 149 -32.28 17.98 11.24
CA ASN A 149 -32.91 19.09 11.94
C ASN A 149 -34.38 18.72 12.20
N ASN A 150 -34.64 18.00 13.28
CA ASN A 150 -35.83 18.26 14.06
C ASN A 150 -35.55 19.56 14.82
N HIS A 151 -36.43 20.56 14.69
CA HIS A 151 -37.09 21.26 15.79
C HIS A 151 -37.88 22.46 15.24
N HIS A 152 -39.19 22.42 15.56
CA HIS A 152 -40.24 23.45 15.50
C HIS A 152 -40.92 23.73 14.16
#